data_AF-A0A2T4KCA1-F1
#
_entry.id   AF-A0A2T4KCA1-F1
#
_cell.length_a   1.000
_cell.length_b   1.000
_cell.length_c   1.000
_cell.angle_alpha   90.00
_cell.angle_beta   90.00
_cell.angle_gamma   90.00
#
_symmetry.space_group_name_H-M   'P 1'
#
loop_
_entity.id
_entity.type
_entity.pdbx_description
1 polymer ?
#
loop_
_entity_poly.entity_id
_entity_poly.type
_entity_poly.pdbx_seq_one_letter_code
_entity_poly.pdbx_strand_id
1 'polypeptide(L)'
;MVDTGGTENSTEENYQISKHHIMPTLKSKGVNTIDYLIITHPHADHMAELPYLAKHLKIKKLMIYLASYPPNKLFRIEQICHSNHIQLIDASRINTINLNSSTIHFFHTYIPTSNDKNEQSVILLIDYLKYKIL
;
A
#
# COMPACT_ATOMS: atom_id res chain seq x y z
N MET A 1 5.95 -1.70 3.54
CA MET A 1 5.62 -2.37 2.27
C MET A 1 4.95 -1.36 1.38
N VAL A 2 5.25 -1.35 0.08
CA VAL A 2 4.63 -0.47 -0.92
C VAL A 2 3.94 -1.35 -1.94
N ASP A 3 2.64 -1.13 -2.13
CA ASP A 3 1.73 -1.89 -2.98
C ASP A 3 1.59 -3.38 -2.65
N THR A 4 0.48 -3.97 -3.08
CA THR A 4 0.16 -5.39 -2.86
C THR A 4 0.35 -6.23 -4.10
N GLY A 5 0.51 -5.59 -5.26
CA GLY A 5 0.41 -6.26 -6.55
C GLY A 5 -1.04 -6.58 -6.93
N GLY A 6 -1.19 -7.21 -8.09
CA GLY A 6 -2.46 -7.73 -8.59
C GLY A 6 -2.54 -7.67 -10.12
N THR A 7 -3.69 -8.05 -10.67
CA THR A 7 -4.02 -7.81 -12.08
C THR A 7 -5.49 -7.42 -12.20
N GLU A 8 -5.87 -6.64 -13.21
CA GLU A 8 -7.27 -6.29 -13.49
C GLU A 8 -8.11 -7.53 -13.89
N ASN A 9 -7.47 -8.60 -14.39
CA ASN A 9 -8.11 -9.81 -14.94
C ASN A 9 -7.98 -11.04 -14.02
N SER A 10 -8.21 -10.87 -12.73
CA SER A 10 -8.05 -11.93 -11.73
C SER A 10 -9.26 -12.88 -11.66
N THR A 11 -9.67 -13.49 -12.78
CA THR A 11 -10.56 -14.67 -12.77
C THR A 11 -9.77 -15.98 -12.61
N GLU A 12 -8.45 -15.96 -12.76
CA GLU A 12 -7.59 -17.12 -12.53
C GLU A 12 -6.90 -17.03 -11.17
N GLU A 13 -7.27 -17.93 -10.25
CA GLU A 13 -6.60 -18.12 -8.95
C GLU A 13 -5.08 -18.41 -9.09
N ASN A 14 -4.63 -18.79 -10.29
CA ASN A 14 -3.26 -19.21 -10.58
C ASN A 14 -2.23 -18.07 -10.62
N TYR A 15 -2.63 -16.79 -10.62
CA TYR A 15 -1.69 -15.65 -10.73
C TYR A 15 -1.73 -14.69 -9.53
N GLN A 16 -1.89 -15.23 -8.31
CA GLN A 16 -1.77 -14.42 -7.08
C GLN A 16 -0.30 -14.26 -6.66
N ILE A 17 0.29 -13.09 -6.89
CA ILE A 17 1.71 -12.81 -6.59
C ILE A 17 1.95 -12.84 -5.07
N SER A 18 0.98 -12.39 -4.27
CA SER A 18 1.06 -12.42 -2.81
C SER A 18 1.15 -13.83 -2.29
N LYS A 19 0.35 -14.75 -2.83
CA LYS A 19 0.32 -16.15 -2.40
C LYS A 19 1.63 -16.87 -2.73
N HIS A 20 2.17 -16.65 -3.92
CA HIS A 20 3.29 -17.45 -4.45
C HIS A 20 4.67 -16.79 -4.25
N HIS A 21 4.74 -15.47 -4.11
CA HIS A 21 6.02 -14.74 -3.99
C HIS A 21 6.13 -13.90 -2.72
N ILE A 22 5.17 -13.01 -2.44
CA ILE A 22 5.28 -12.08 -1.30
C ILE A 22 5.21 -12.83 0.03
N MET A 23 4.19 -13.67 0.23
CA MET A 23 4.01 -14.43 1.48
C MET A 23 5.18 -15.38 1.77
N PRO A 24 5.66 -16.21 0.82
CA PRO A 24 6.83 -17.04 1.06
C PRO A 24 8.08 -16.22 1.39
N THR A 25 8.30 -15.09 0.70
CA THR A 25 9.46 -14.22 0.94
C THR A 25 9.41 -13.55 2.31
N LEU A 26 8.23 -13.09 2.75
CA LEU A 26 8.08 -12.49 4.09
C LEU A 26 8.23 -13.55 5.17
N LYS A 27 7.62 -14.73 5.00
CA LYS A 27 7.74 -15.86 5.94
C LYS A 27 9.18 -16.34 6.07
N SER A 28 9.92 -16.49 4.96
CA SER A 28 11.32 -16.93 5.01
C SER A 28 12.23 -15.94 5.74
N LYS A 29 11.85 -14.66 5.76
CA LYS A 29 12.53 -13.60 6.53
C LYS A 29 11.99 -13.43 7.97
N GLY A 30 11.06 -14.27 8.41
CA GLY A 30 10.43 -14.16 9.73
C GLY A 30 9.51 -12.94 9.89
N VAL A 31 9.11 -12.29 8.80
CA VAL A 31 8.23 -11.12 8.82
C VAL A 31 6.78 -11.58 8.84
N ASN A 32 6.10 -11.34 9.96
CA ASN A 32 4.67 -11.63 10.15
C ASN A 32 3.81 -10.36 10.30
N THR A 33 4.46 -9.21 10.44
CA THR A 33 3.82 -7.93 10.72
C THR A 33 4.37 -6.87 9.78
N ILE A 34 3.46 -6.09 9.19
CA ILE A 34 3.77 -4.91 8.39
C ILE A 34 3.30 -3.69 9.17
N ASP A 35 4.24 -2.86 9.63
CA ASP A 35 3.92 -1.64 10.38
C ASP A 35 3.20 -0.61 9.50
N TYR A 36 3.66 -0.46 8.26
CA TYR A 36 3.14 0.47 7.27
C TYR A 36 3.01 -0.24 5.91
N LEU A 37 1.78 -0.39 5.43
CA LEU A 37 1.47 -0.71 4.04
C LEU A 37 1.02 0.59 3.36
N ILE A 38 1.75 1.00 2.32
CA ILE A 38 1.43 2.19 1.52
C ILE A 38 0.93 1.69 0.17
N ILE A 39 -0.24 2.15 -0.28
CA ILE A 39 -0.70 1.90 -1.65
C ILE A 39 -0.55 3.20 -2.43
N THR A 40 0.17 3.13 -3.54
CA THR A 40 0.56 4.30 -4.33
C THR A 40 -0.66 4.92 -5.02
N HIS A 41 -1.50 4.12 -5.67
CA HIS A 41 -2.71 4.58 -6.36
C HIS A 41 -3.75 3.44 -6.52
N PRO A 42 -5.01 3.73 -6.93
CA PRO A 42 -6.15 2.80 -6.77
C PRO A 42 -6.34 1.81 -7.94
N HIS A 43 -5.30 1.51 -8.72
CA HIS A 43 -5.36 0.52 -9.81
C HIS A 43 -5.14 -0.91 -9.30
N ALA A 44 -5.75 -1.89 -9.97
CA ALA A 44 -5.79 -3.27 -9.46
C ALA A 44 -4.40 -3.91 -9.36
N ASP A 45 -3.49 -3.57 -10.26
CA ASP A 45 -2.08 -4.00 -10.22
C ASP A 45 -1.30 -3.50 -9.00
N HIS A 46 -1.82 -2.51 -8.27
CA HIS A 46 -1.22 -2.01 -7.03
C HIS A 46 -1.95 -2.48 -5.76
N MET A 47 -3.25 -2.78 -5.82
CA MET A 47 -4.07 -2.98 -4.61
C MET A 47 -4.96 -4.23 -4.60
N ALA A 48 -5.06 -4.99 -5.69
CA ALA A 48 -6.07 -6.05 -5.79
C ALA A 48 -5.85 -7.17 -4.77
N GLU A 49 -4.61 -7.37 -4.32
CA GLU A 49 -4.26 -8.44 -3.38
C GLU A 49 -4.28 -8.00 -1.90
N LEU A 50 -4.68 -6.75 -1.60
CA LEU A 50 -4.90 -6.27 -0.23
C LEU A 50 -5.79 -7.20 0.62
N PRO A 51 -6.94 -7.70 0.15
CA PRO A 51 -7.77 -8.61 0.95
C PRO A 51 -7.04 -9.90 1.34
N TYR A 52 -6.22 -10.44 0.42
CA TYR A 52 -5.45 -11.64 0.68
C TYR A 52 -4.35 -11.37 1.72
N LEU A 53 -3.58 -10.29 1.57
CA LEU A 53 -2.53 -9.94 2.52
C LEU A 53 -3.10 -9.63 3.92
N ALA A 54 -4.18 -8.86 4.00
CA ALA A 54 -4.81 -8.51 5.27
C ALA A 54 -5.28 -9.74 6.07
N LYS A 55 -5.72 -10.80 5.36
CA LYS A 55 -6.13 -12.07 5.98
C LYS A 55 -4.96 -12.91 6.52
N HIS A 56 -3.76 -12.77 5.93
CA HIS A 56 -2.64 -13.68 6.21
C HIS A 56 -1.42 -13.02 6.89
N LEU A 57 -1.41 -11.68 7.01
CA LEU A 57 -0.39 -10.89 7.68
C LEU A 57 -1.02 -9.86 8.60
N LYS A 58 -0.35 -9.57 9.72
CA LYS A 58 -0.76 -8.46 10.57
C LYS A 58 -0.32 -7.14 9.93
N ILE A 59 -1.26 -6.34 9.46
CA ILE A 59 -0.98 -4.99 8.94
C ILE A 59 -1.42 -4.00 10.01
N LYS A 60 -0.51 -3.15 10.52
CA LYS A 60 -0.88 -2.16 11.55
C LYS A 60 -1.55 -0.93 10.93
N LYS A 61 -0.95 -0.39 9.87
CA LYS A 61 -1.42 0.84 9.21
C LYS A 61 -1.47 0.65 7.70
N LEU A 62 -2.59 1.04 7.11
CA LEU A 62 -2.75 1.18 5.67
C LEU A 62 -2.78 2.69 5.35
N MET A 63 -1.86 3.13 4.48
CA MET A 63 -1.75 4.50 4.03
C MET A 63 -2.10 4.58 2.56
N ILE A 64 -3.14 5.34 2.26
CA ILE A 64 -3.60 5.60 0.89
C ILE A 64 -3.92 7.07 0.76
N TYR A 65 -3.93 7.57 -0.48
CA TYR A 65 -4.46 8.90 -0.71
C TYR A 65 -5.99 8.85 -0.83
N LEU A 66 -6.73 9.17 0.24
CA LEU A 66 -8.19 8.96 0.27
C LEU A 66 -8.92 9.62 -0.90
N ALA A 67 -8.48 10.83 -1.29
CA ALA A 67 -9.08 11.60 -2.38
C ALA A 67 -8.96 10.95 -3.77
N SER A 68 -8.02 10.02 -3.98
CA SER A 68 -7.85 9.35 -5.27
C SER A 68 -8.80 8.15 -5.46
N TYR A 69 -9.54 7.74 -4.42
CA TYR A 69 -10.37 6.53 -4.45
C TYR A 69 -11.86 6.87 -4.70
N PRO A 70 -12.54 6.15 -5.61
CA PRO A 70 -13.98 6.30 -5.74
C PRO A 70 -14.68 5.74 -4.48
N PRO A 71 -15.84 6.29 -4.07
CA PRO A 71 -16.49 5.96 -2.80
C PRO A 71 -16.74 4.46 -2.59
N ASN A 72 -17.11 3.74 -3.64
CA ASN A 72 -17.35 2.29 -3.58
C ASN A 72 -16.08 1.47 -3.28
N LYS A 73 -14.92 1.86 -3.84
CA LYS A 73 -13.64 1.22 -3.52
C LYS A 73 -13.21 1.57 -2.09
N LEU A 74 -13.38 2.83 -1.71
CA LEU A 74 -13.01 3.29 -0.36
C LEU A 74 -13.80 2.55 0.72
N PHE A 75 -15.13 2.40 0.55
CA PHE A 75 -15.97 1.63 1.46
C PHE A 75 -15.48 0.18 1.64
N ARG A 76 -15.07 -0.49 0.55
CA ARG A 76 -14.51 -1.85 0.64
C ARG A 76 -13.19 -1.89 1.42
N ILE A 77 -12.32 -0.89 1.22
CA ILE A 77 -11.07 -0.78 1.97
C ILE A 77 -11.36 -0.58 3.45
N GLU A 78 -12.30 0.30 3.80
CA GLU A 78 -12.72 0.52 5.19
C GLU A 78 -13.22 -0.76 5.85
N GLN A 79 -14.02 -1.57 5.15
CA GLN A 79 -14.47 -2.88 5.64
C GLN A 79 -13.30 -3.85 5.89
N ILE A 80 -12.32 -3.91 4.98
CA ILE A 80 -11.12 -4.73 5.15
C ILE A 80 -10.31 -4.24 6.36
N CYS A 81 -10.11 -2.93 6.49
CA CYS A 81 -9.40 -2.34 7.60
C CYS A 81 -10.08 -2.62 8.94
N HIS A 82 -11.39 -2.42 9.01
CA HIS A 82 -12.19 -2.67 10.21
C HIS A 82 -12.11 -4.15 10.64
N SER A 83 -12.34 -5.08 9.71
CA SER A 83 -12.33 -6.52 10.00
C SER A 83 -10.96 -7.05 10.42
N ASN A 84 -9.87 -6.42 9.98
CA ASN A 84 -8.50 -6.86 10.27
C ASN A 84 -7.77 -5.95 11.28
N HIS A 85 -8.48 -5.03 11.94
CA HIS A 85 -7.92 -4.08 12.91
C HIS A 85 -6.75 -3.24 12.37
N ILE A 86 -6.86 -2.83 11.11
CA ILE A 86 -5.88 -2.00 10.41
C ILE A 86 -6.28 -0.54 10.55
N GLN A 87 -5.35 0.32 10.99
CA GLN A 87 -5.56 1.75 11.00
C GLN A 87 -5.45 2.32 9.58
N LEU A 88 -6.55 2.86 9.03
CA LEU A 88 -6.55 3.57 7.76
C LEU A 88 -6.07 5.02 7.96
N ILE A 89 -5.09 5.47 7.19
CA ILE A 89 -4.47 6.79 7.28
C ILE A 89 -4.47 7.44 5.91
N ASP A 90 -4.86 8.72 5.86
CA ASP A 90 -4.71 9.54 4.67
C ASP A 90 -3.25 9.95 4.47
N ALA A 91 -2.62 9.42 3.43
CA ALA A 91 -1.23 9.67 3.10
C ALA A 91 -0.94 11.15 2.85
N SER A 92 -1.92 11.92 2.35
CA SER A 92 -1.75 13.36 2.07
C SER A 92 -1.49 14.22 3.31
N ARG A 93 -1.77 13.66 4.50
CA ARG A 93 -1.58 14.33 5.79
C ARG A 93 -0.25 13.96 6.45
N ILE A 94 0.55 13.12 5.80
CA ILE A 94 1.81 12.60 6.33
C ILE A 94 2.94 13.17 5.48
N ASN A 95 3.90 13.85 6.09
CA ASN A 95 5.09 14.33 5.38
C ASN A 95 6.25 13.34 5.50
N THR A 96 6.37 12.69 6.66
CA THR A 96 7.51 11.80 6.95
C THR A 96 7.11 10.65 7.86
N ILE A 97 7.77 9.51 7.69
CA ILE A 97 7.81 8.42 8.66
C ILE A 97 9.25 8.22 9.09
N ASN A 98 9.52 8.42 10.38
CA ASN A 98 10.82 8.13 10.97
C ASN A 98 10.87 6.66 11.38
N LEU A 99 11.86 5.95 10.84
CA LEU A 99 12.25 4.60 11.21
C LEU A 99 13.65 4.68 11.85
N ASN A 100 14.10 3.62 12.52
CA ASN A 100 15.33 3.66 13.34
C ASN A 100 16.53 4.32 12.64
N SER A 101 16.87 3.86 11.44
CA SER A 101 18.01 4.35 10.64
C SER A 101 17.60 4.86 9.26
N SER A 102 16.31 5.10 9.06
CA SER A 102 15.77 5.63 7.81
C SER A 102 14.64 6.62 8.02
N THR A 103 14.50 7.54 7.08
CA THR A 103 13.33 8.42 7.00
C THR A 103 12.65 8.21 5.66
N ILE A 104 11.35 8.00 5.67
CA ILE A 104 10.54 7.96 4.45
C ILE A 104 9.87 9.34 4.33
N HIS A 105 10.17 10.07 3.26
CA HIS A 105 9.54 11.34 2.92
C HIS A 105 8.43 11.12 1.90
N PHE A 106 7.28 11.74 2.13
CA PHE A 106 6.14 11.70 1.22
C PHE A 106 6.14 12.98 0.38
N PHE A 107 6.06 12.81 -0.94
CA PHE A 107 5.87 13.93 -1.87
C PHE A 107 4.43 13.90 -2.36
N HIS A 108 3.70 14.96 -2.04
CA HIS A 108 2.30 15.14 -2.39
C HIS A 108 2.20 15.76 -3.77
N THR A 109 2.30 14.93 -4.81
CA THR A 109 2.19 15.37 -6.21
C THR A 109 0.77 15.35 -6.74
N TYR A 110 -0.23 15.35 -5.86
CA TYR A 110 -1.64 15.33 -6.26
C TYR A 110 -1.96 16.48 -7.22
N ILE A 111 -2.50 16.13 -8.38
CA ILE A 111 -3.13 17.08 -9.27
C ILE A 111 -4.63 16.77 -9.29
N PRO A 112 -5.47 17.50 -8.52
CA PRO A 112 -6.91 17.22 -8.42
C PRO A 112 -7.63 17.25 -9.76
N THR A 113 -7.13 18.02 -10.72
CA THR A 113 -7.73 18.22 -12.04
C THR A 113 -7.33 17.16 -13.06
N SER A 114 -6.44 16.23 -12.71
CA SER A 114 -5.98 15.21 -13.64
C SER A 114 -6.94 14.02 -13.72
N ASN A 115 -7.16 13.55 -14.94
CA ASN A 115 -7.89 12.30 -15.21
C ASN A 115 -6.97 11.07 -15.11
N ASP A 116 -5.64 11.24 -15.07
CA ASP A 116 -4.69 10.15 -14.90
C ASP A 116 -4.44 9.90 -13.40
N LYS A 117 -4.83 8.71 -12.93
CA LYS A 117 -4.63 8.29 -11.54
C LYS A 117 -3.16 8.05 -11.20
N ASN A 118 -2.29 7.88 -12.21
CA ASN A 118 -0.85 7.80 -12.01
C ASN A 118 -0.30 9.15 -11.51
N GLU A 119 -0.89 10.27 -11.95
CA GLU A 119 -0.57 11.62 -11.45
C GLU A 119 -1.10 11.87 -10.03
N GLN A 120 -1.75 10.87 -9.43
CA GLN A 120 -2.23 10.88 -8.05
C GLN A 120 -1.43 9.89 -7.16
N SER A 121 -0.34 9.33 -7.69
CA SER A 121 0.50 8.38 -6.96
C SER A 121 1.18 9.00 -5.74
N VAL A 122 1.25 8.24 -4.65
CA VAL A 122 2.12 8.57 -3.53
C VAL A 122 3.58 8.36 -3.94
N ILE A 123 4.36 9.45 -3.98
CA ILE A 123 5.81 9.40 -4.23
C ILE A 123 6.55 9.36 -2.89
N LEU A 124 7.53 8.45 -2.77
CA LEU A 124 8.28 8.22 -1.54
C LEU A 124 9.77 8.37 -1.78
N LEU A 125 10.47 9.18 -0.98
CA LEU A 125 11.92 9.14 -0.90
C LEU A 125 12.33 8.46 0.41
N ILE A 126 13.07 7.36 0.30
CA ILE A 126 13.66 6.67 1.43
C ILE A 126 15.09 7.14 1.59
N ASP A 127 15.36 7.86 2.67
CA ASP A 127 16.71 8.19 3.12
C ASP A 127 17.18 7.09 4.09
N TYR A 128 18.24 6.37 3.72
CA TYR A 128 18.81 5.28 4.51
C TYR A 128 20.34 5.35 4.51
N LEU A 129 20.92 5.73 5.65
CA LEU A 129 22.35 5.94 5.83
C LEU A 129 22.94 6.95 4.81
N LYS A 130 23.59 6.45 3.75
CA LYS A 130 24.17 7.26 2.66
C LYS A 130 23.38 7.14 1.34
N TYR A 131 22.31 6.36 1.34
CA TYR A 131 21.52 6.04 0.16
C TYR A 131 20.21 6.79 0.17
N LYS A 132 19.82 7.29 -0.99
CA LYS A 132 18.51 7.88 -1.26
C LYS A 132 17.86 7.07 -2.37
N ILE A 133 16.64 6.59 -2.13
CA ILE A 133 15.86 5.77 -3.06
C ILE A 133 14.53 6.50 -3.29
N LEU A 134 14.25 6.85 -4.56
CA LEU A 134 12.98 7.45 -4.98
C LEU A 134 12.12 6.40 -5.69
#